data_AF-A0AAD9AYS2-F1
#
_entry.id   AF-A0AAD9AYS2-F1
#
_cell.length_a   1.000
_cell.length_b   1.000
_cell.length_c   1.000
_cell.angle_alpha   90.00
_cell.angle_beta   90.00
_cell.angle_gamma   90.00
#
_symmetry.space_group_name_H-M   'P 1'
#
loop_
_entity.id
_entity.type
_entity.pdbx_description
1 polymer ?
#
loop_
_entity_poly.entity_id
_entity_poly.type
_entity_poly.pdbx_seq_one_letter_code
_entity_poly.pdbx_strand_id
1 'polypeptide(L)' 'MAAAAWFLSPKGENQIIWRSSLLLALACCYLMWAITFLAQLNPLIEPRRSDIRPGFEHH' A
#
# COMPACT_ATOMS: atom_id res chain seq x y z
N MET A 1 3.94 -12.59 -5.75
CA MET A 1 2.49 -12.56 -6.09
C MET A 1 2.24 -12.21 -7.56
N ALA A 2 2.89 -11.17 -8.11
CA ALA A 2 2.84 -10.85 -9.55
C ALA A 2 3.18 -12.03 -10.49
N ALA A 3 4.23 -12.80 -10.15
CA ALA A 3 4.57 -14.02 -10.90
C ALA A 3 3.47 -15.09 -10.84
N ALA A 4 2.77 -15.23 -9.71
CA ALA A 4 1.65 -16.17 -9.58
C ALA A 4 0.46 -15.74 -10.44
N ALA A 5 0.12 -14.44 -10.49
CA ALA A 5 -0.91 -13.92 -11.39
C ALA A 5 -0.60 -14.18 -12.87
N TRP A 6 0.68 -14.23 -13.23
CA TRP A 6 1.12 -14.53 -14.60
C TRP A 6 0.95 -16.00 -14.97
N PHE A 7 1.22 -16.93 -14.04
CA PHE A 7 1.14 -18.37 -14.26
C PHE A 7 -0.27 -18.95 -14.05
N LEU A 8 -1.05 -18.37 -13.12
CA LEU A 8 -2.41 -18.83 -12.80
C LEU A 8 -3.50 -18.21 -13.68
N SER A 9 -3.13 -17.32 -14.61
CA SER A 9 -4.11 -16.66 -15.49
C SER A 9 -4.80 -17.70 -16.38
N PRO A 10 -6.14 -17.78 -16.37
CA PRO A 10 -6.88 -18.72 -17.20
C PRO A 10 -6.58 -18.48 -18.69
N LYS A 11 -6.33 -19.56 -19.44
CA LYS A 11 -6.10 -19.51 -20.89
C LYS A 11 -7.46 -19.35 -21.57
N GLY A 12 -7.68 -18.17 -22.15
CA GLY A 12 -8.93 -17.79 -22.84
C GLY A 12 -8.78 -16.42 -23.49
N GLU A 13 -9.80 -15.96 -24.22
CA GLU A 13 -9.75 -14.69 -24.98
C GLU A 13 -9.44 -13.47 -24.08
N ASN A 14 -9.87 -13.51 -22.83
CA ASN A 14 -9.68 -12.44 -21.84
C ASN A 14 -8.37 -12.55 -21.04
N GLN A 15 -7.42 -13.42 -21.44
CA GLN A 15 -6.20 -13.69 -20.70
C GLN A 15 -5.30 -12.44 -20.54
N ILE A 16 -5.23 -11.58 -21.56
CA ILE A 16 -4.42 -10.35 -21.50
C ILE A 16 -4.99 -9.38 -20.48
N ILE A 17 -6.32 -9.21 -20.46
CA ILE A 17 -7.05 -8.33 -19.52
C ILE A 17 -6.82 -8.82 -18.10
N TRP A 18 -6.97 -10.12 -17.85
CA TRP A 18 -6.73 -10.70 -16.52
C TRP A 18 -5.30 -10.46 -16.01
N ARG A 19 -4.29 -10.65 -16.86
CA ARG A 19 -2.88 -10.45 -16.47
C ARG A 19 -2.57 -8.99 -16.19
N SER A 20 -3.00 -8.08 -17.06
CA SER A 20 -2.70 -6.66 -16.92
C SER A 20 -3.43 -6.04 -15.74
N SER A 21 -4.72 -6.35 -15.54
CA SER A 21 -5.51 -5.83 -14.42
C SER A 21 -4.96 -6.29 -13.06
N LEU A 22 -4.60 -7.57 -12.92
CA LEU A 22 -4.03 -8.08 -11.66
C LEU A 22 -2.64 -7.50 -11.38
N LEU A 23 -1.76 -7.44 -12.38
CA LEU A 23 -0.43 -6.87 -12.22
C LEU A 23 -0.50 -5.38 -11.84
N LEU A 24 -1.37 -4.62 -12.52
CA LEU A 24 -1.54 -3.20 -12.27
C LEU A 24 -2.13 -2.93 -10.88
N ALA A 25 -3.17 -3.68 -10.48
CA ALA A 25 -3.77 -3.53 -9.16
C ALA A 25 -2.77 -3.82 -8.03
N LEU A 26 -1.99 -4.91 -8.15
CA LEU A 26 -0.96 -5.25 -7.16
C LEU A 26 0.15 -4.19 -7.12
N ALA A 27 0.58 -3.69 -8.27
CA ALA A 27 1.59 -2.64 -8.35
C ALA A 27 1.09 -1.34 -7.69
N CYS A 28 -0.12 -0.87 -8.03
CA CYS A 28 -0.70 0.34 -7.43
C CYS A 28 -0.89 0.20 -5.92
N CYS A 29 -1.41 -0.94 -5.45
CA CYS A 29 -1.63 -1.19 -4.03
C CYS A 29 -0.30 -1.19 -3.26
N TYR A 30 0.73 -1.83 -3.81
CA TYR A 30 2.07 -1.84 -3.23
C TYR A 30 2.73 -0.46 -3.25
N LEU A 31 2.61 0.30 -4.34
CA LEU A 31 3.18 1.65 -4.43
C LEU A 31 2.54 2.60 -3.42
N MET A 32 1.22 2.58 -3.28
CA MET A 32 0.51 3.39 -2.26
C MET A 32 0.99 3.04 -0.85
N TRP A 33 1.12 1.76 -0.54
CA TRP A 33 1.66 1.31 0.75
C TRP A 33 3.14 1.73 0.93
N ALA A 34 3.98 1.54 -0.07
CA ALA A 34 5.40 1.85 0.01
C ALA A 34 5.64 3.35 0.21
N ILE A 35 4.90 4.21 -0.51
CA ILE A 35 5.00 5.67 -0.37
C ILE A 35 4.57 6.12 1.01
N THR A 36 3.45 5.61 1.53
CA THR A 36 2.97 5.98 2.87
C THR A 36 3.92 5.52 3.97
N PHE A 37 4.53 4.35 3.83
CA PHE A 37 5.57 3.88 4.72
C PHE A 37 6.86 4.73 4.66
N LEU A 38 7.34 5.04 3.46
CA LEU A 38 8.55 5.86 3.27
C LEU A 38 8.38 7.28 3.81
N ALA A 39 7.19 7.86 3.70
CA ALA A 39 6.87 9.17 4.26
C ALA A 39 7.02 9.20 5.80
N GLN A 40 6.93 8.04 6.47
CA GLN A 40 7.05 7.90 7.92
C GLN A 40 8.42 7.38 8.38
N LEU A 41 9.31 6.95 7.47
CA LEU A 41 10.56 6.27 7.85
C LEU A 41 11.57 7.21 8.54
N ASN A 42 11.69 8.45 8.05
CA ASN A 42 12.53 9.49 8.64
C ASN A 42 11.71 10.79 8.73
N PRO A 43 10.80 10.91 9.71
CA PRO A 43 9.93 12.06 9.81
C PRO A 43 10.73 13.29 10.23
N LEU A 44 10.58 14.38 9.46
CA LEU A 44 11.19 15.68 9.76
C LEU A 44 10.27 16.58 10.60
N ILE A 45 8.99 16.22 10.69
CA ILE A 45 7.95 16.98 11.39
C ILE A 45 7.35 16.05 12.44
N GLU A 46 7.35 16.52 13.68
CA GLU A 46 6.71 15.84 14.81
C GLU A 46 5.25 16.25 14.94
N PRO A 47 4.35 15.34 15.37
CA PRO A 47 2.96 15.68 15.62
C PRO A 47 2.87 16.64 16.82
N ARG A 48 2.29 17.83 16.60
CA ARG A 48 2.00 18.83 17.65
C ARG A 48 0.50 18.85 17.90
N ARG A 49 0.09 18.55 19.13
CA ARG A 49 -1.31 18.51 19.57
C ARG A 49 -1.50 19.44 20.78
N SER A 50 -2.52 20.30 20.75
CA SER A 50 -2.86 21.24 21.83
C SER A 50 -3.62 20.61 22.99
N ASP A 51 -4.46 19.61 22.71
CA ASP A 51 -5.46 19.12 23.69
C ASP A 51 -5.31 17.62 23.93
N ILE A 52 -4.58 17.18 24.95
CA ILE A 52 -4.44 15.76 25.29
C ILE A 52 -5.68 15.32 26.09
N ARG A 53 -6.12 14.05 25.96
CA ARG A 53 -7.22 13.55 26.80
C ARG A 53 -6.75 13.54 28.26
N PRO A 54 -7.52 14.12 29.21
CA PRO A 54 -7.13 14.14 30.62
C PRO A 54 -6.92 12.71 31.12
N GLY A 55 -5.76 12.47 31.75
CA GLY A 55 -5.29 11.15 32.18
C GLY A 55 -4.13 10.55 31.38
N PHE A 56 -3.73 11.16 30.25
CA PHE A 56 -2.55 10.75 29.46
C PHE A 56 -1.40 11.78 29.48
N GLU A 57 -1.44 12.74 30.41
CA GLU A 57 -0.52 13.90 30.42
C GLU A 57 0.90 13.59 30.96
N HIS A 58 1.10 12.42 31.59
CA HIS A 58 2.34 12.05 32.30
C HIS A 58 3.20 10.98 31.59
N HIS A 59 2.92 10.66 30.32
CA HIS A 59 3.68 9.68 29.54
C HIS A 59 4.51 10.32 28.44
#